data_AF-A0A4R3I808-F1
#
_entry.id   AF-A0A4R3I808-F1
#
_cell.length_a   1.000
_cell.length_b   1.000
_cell.length_c   1.000
_cell.angle_alpha   90.00
_cell.angle_beta   90.00
_cell.angle_gamma   90.00
#
_symmetry.space_group_name_H-M   'P 1'
#
loop_
_entity.id
_entity.type
_entity.pdbx_description
1 polymer ?
#
loop_
_entity_poly.entity_id
_entity_poly.type
_entity_poly.pdbx_seq_one_letter_code
_entity_poly.pdbx_strand_id
1 'polypeptide(L)'
;MFRTEKLVFTELHKTGGTHITAILSELLDGEIIGKHNRLTSEEDHLYKIASIRNPWDWYVSLWAYGCQGKGAVYLNTTQKQSLYFYKTQLPNEMGKKRLSIYEARTQLTHNIKKDTNSWKALYKDSNDADLFRKWLKRLLSEEYKFDIGEGYGFSPISTSHGLMTYRMLKLLTHHTTNVYDKKLFDQYKTIRDFWNKNKNTDFIVRNEHLESDLARALELSNYQPMEYYFKTIENKFQQRTNSSKRKTADFYYDQETINLVQCKEQLIIDLFGYTSPTPEVN
;
A
#
# COMPACT_ATOMS: atom_id res chain seq x y z
N MET A 1 -7.22 -8.60 -6.75
CA MET A 1 -6.53 -8.87 -8.02
C MET A 1 -7.60 -9.25 -9.03
N PHE A 2 -7.64 -8.56 -10.17
CA PHE A 2 -8.55 -8.88 -11.26
C PHE A 2 -7.72 -9.42 -12.44
N ARG A 3 -8.18 -10.48 -13.08
CA ARG A 3 -7.44 -11.15 -14.17
C ARG A 3 -8.35 -11.39 -15.36
N THR A 4 -7.78 -11.21 -16.54
CA THR A 4 -8.35 -11.57 -17.85
C THR A 4 -7.32 -12.39 -18.61
N GLU A 5 -7.63 -12.78 -19.85
CA GLU A 5 -6.66 -13.39 -20.77
C GLU A 5 -5.56 -12.42 -21.25
N LYS A 6 -5.75 -11.10 -21.14
CA LYS A 6 -4.81 -10.10 -21.67
C LYS A 6 -4.10 -9.28 -20.61
N LEU A 7 -4.75 -9.05 -19.48
CA LEU A 7 -4.23 -8.20 -18.40
C LEU A 7 -4.49 -8.79 -17.01
N VAL A 8 -3.68 -8.34 -16.07
CA VAL A 8 -3.87 -8.53 -14.64
C VAL A 8 -3.76 -7.19 -13.92
N PHE A 9 -4.69 -6.94 -13.00
CA PHE A 9 -4.69 -5.77 -12.13
C PHE A 9 -4.42 -6.19 -10.69
N THR A 10 -3.33 -5.67 -10.11
CA THR A 10 -3.02 -5.79 -8.68
C THR A 10 -3.21 -4.48 -7.94
N GLU A 11 -3.77 -4.54 -6.73
CA GLU A 11 -4.10 -3.37 -5.93
C GLU A 11 -3.23 -3.29 -4.67
N LEU A 12 -2.65 -2.11 -4.42
CA LEU A 12 -2.09 -1.79 -3.12
C LEU A 12 -3.23 -1.45 -2.15
N HIS A 13 -2.98 -1.57 -0.84
CA HIS A 13 -4.00 -1.24 0.15
C HIS A 13 -4.45 0.22 -0.03
N LYS A 14 -5.75 0.51 -0.06
CA LYS A 14 -6.31 1.89 -0.08
C LYS A 14 -5.98 2.75 -1.32
N THR A 15 -5.64 2.13 -2.46
CA THR A 15 -5.42 2.81 -3.75
C THR A 15 -6.61 2.71 -4.71
N GLY A 16 -7.84 2.67 -4.18
CA GLY A 16 -9.06 2.63 -4.99
C GLY A 16 -9.39 1.27 -5.63
N GLY A 17 -8.64 0.20 -5.30
CA GLY A 17 -8.75 -1.06 -6.03
C GLY A 17 -10.12 -1.75 -5.99
N THR A 18 -10.92 -1.62 -4.93
CA THR A 18 -12.32 -2.10 -4.94
C THR A 18 -13.16 -1.45 -6.04
N HIS A 19 -12.95 -0.15 -6.28
CA HIS A 19 -13.67 0.57 -7.31
C HIS A 19 -13.14 0.24 -8.71
N ILE A 20 -11.82 0.17 -8.87
CA ILE A 20 -11.19 -0.26 -10.14
C ILE A 20 -11.67 -1.67 -10.50
N THR A 21 -11.65 -2.61 -9.55
CA THR A 21 -12.11 -3.98 -9.79
C THR A 21 -13.59 -4.03 -10.17
N ALA A 22 -14.47 -3.24 -9.53
CA ALA A 22 -15.88 -3.18 -9.93
C ALA A 22 -16.03 -2.69 -11.38
N ILE A 23 -15.30 -1.65 -11.77
CA ILE A 23 -15.31 -1.14 -13.15
C ILE A 23 -14.79 -2.19 -14.12
N LEU A 24 -13.67 -2.83 -13.81
CA LEU A 24 -13.08 -3.87 -14.66
C LEU A 24 -14.02 -5.07 -14.84
N SER A 25 -14.67 -5.54 -13.76
CA SER A 25 -15.64 -6.64 -13.82
C SER A 25 -16.89 -6.33 -14.63
N GLU A 26 -17.25 -5.06 -14.76
CA GLU A 26 -18.39 -4.64 -15.60
C GLU A 26 -17.98 -4.37 -17.06
N LEU A 27 -16.71 -4.01 -17.31
CA LEU A 27 -16.22 -3.70 -18.64
C LEU A 27 -15.65 -4.91 -19.37
N LEU A 28 -15.05 -5.84 -18.64
CA LEU A 28 -14.25 -6.93 -19.17
C LEU A 28 -14.73 -8.27 -18.62
N ASP A 29 -14.64 -9.30 -19.44
CA ASP A 29 -14.80 -10.68 -18.97
C ASP A 29 -13.51 -11.14 -18.26
N GLY A 30 -13.64 -11.47 -16.98
CA GLY A 30 -12.51 -11.78 -16.11
C GLY A 30 -12.92 -12.15 -14.70
N GLU A 31 -11.94 -12.55 -13.89
CA GLU A 31 -12.16 -13.08 -12.55
C GLU A 31 -11.43 -12.28 -11.45
N ILE A 32 -11.96 -12.34 -10.23
CA ILE A 32 -11.34 -11.73 -9.04
C ILE A 32 -10.66 -12.83 -8.22
N ILE A 33 -9.34 -12.88 -8.27
CA ILE A 33 -8.52 -13.92 -7.61
C ILE A 33 -7.95 -13.36 -6.31
N GLY A 34 -8.80 -13.04 -5.33
CA GLY A 34 -8.38 -12.53 -4.02
C GLY A 34 -7.98 -11.04 -3.99
N LYS A 35 -7.35 -10.58 -2.89
CA LYS A 35 -7.01 -9.17 -2.62
C LYS A 35 -5.53 -9.03 -2.25
N HIS A 36 -4.90 -7.96 -2.75
CA HIS A 36 -3.50 -7.62 -2.45
C HIS A 36 -2.50 -8.74 -2.75
N ASN A 37 -2.80 -9.56 -3.77
CA ASN A 37 -1.95 -10.65 -4.18
C ASN A 37 -0.74 -10.14 -4.98
N ARG A 38 0.41 -10.76 -4.73
CA ARG A 38 1.59 -10.60 -5.57
C ARG A 38 1.36 -11.35 -6.87
N LEU A 39 1.82 -10.78 -7.98
CA LEU A 39 1.88 -11.49 -9.25
C LEU A 39 2.79 -12.71 -9.12
N THR A 40 2.44 -13.79 -9.80
CA THR A 40 3.22 -15.03 -9.87
C THR A 40 3.75 -15.22 -11.30
N SER A 41 4.49 -16.30 -11.54
CA SER A 41 4.95 -16.65 -12.88
C SER A 41 3.80 -16.91 -13.86
N GLU A 42 2.61 -17.28 -13.37
CA GLU A 42 1.45 -17.54 -14.22
C GLU A 42 0.97 -16.28 -14.96
N GLU A 43 1.18 -15.11 -14.39
CA GLU A 43 0.75 -13.83 -14.96
C GLU A 43 1.87 -13.10 -15.74
N ASP A 44 3.06 -13.70 -15.91
CA ASP A 44 4.20 -13.00 -16.51
C ASP A 44 3.97 -12.58 -17.98
N HIS A 45 3.08 -13.27 -18.68
CA HIS A 45 2.69 -12.99 -20.07
C HIS A 45 1.58 -11.94 -20.21
N LEU A 46 0.89 -11.58 -19.11
CA LEU A 46 -0.21 -10.61 -19.12
C LEU A 46 0.33 -9.19 -19.03
N TYR A 47 -0.45 -8.22 -19.51
CA TYR A 47 -0.21 -6.80 -19.25
C TYR A 47 -0.52 -6.48 -17.78
N LYS A 48 0.47 -5.99 -17.03
CA LYS A 48 0.40 -5.85 -15.57
C LYS A 48 0.09 -4.42 -15.19
N ILE A 49 -1.10 -4.22 -14.66
CA ILE A 49 -1.58 -2.93 -14.17
C ILE A 49 -1.53 -2.94 -12.64
N ALA A 50 -1.02 -1.86 -12.06
CA ALA A 50 -1.11 -1.62 -10.63
C ALA A 50 -1.76 -0.27 -10.34
N SER A 51 -2.09 -0.01 -9.08
CA SER A 51 -2.55 1.31 -8.63
C SER A 51 -1.66 1.86 -7.53
N ILE A 52 -1.44 3.17 -7.57
CA ILE A 52 -0.69 3.93 -6.57
C ILE A 52 -1.52 5.14 -6.12
N ARG A 53 -1.15 5.73 -5.00
CA ARG A 53 -1.79 6.93 -4.46
C ARG A 53 -0.73 7.88 -3.93
N ASN A 54 -1.03 9.17 -3.97
CA ASN A 54 -0.26 10.19 -3.27
C ASN A 54 -0.03 9.77 -1.80
N PRO A 55 1.23 9.71 -1.32
CA PRO A 55 1.54 9.13 -0.01
C PRO A 55 0.93 9.91 1.17
N TRP A 56 0.79 11.24 1.08
CA TRP A 56 0.15 12.03 2.13
C TRP A 56 -1.34 11.68 2.26
N ASP A 57 -2.03 11.66 1.13
CA ASP A 57 -3.42 11.23 1.04
C ASP A 57 -3.63 9.76 1.42
N TRP A 58 -2.61 8.93 1.19
CA TRP A 58 -2.64 7.50 1.46
C TRP A 58 -2.60 7.22 2.96
N TYR A 59 -1.69 7.88 3.70
CA TYR A 59 -1.63 7.76 5.16
C TYR A 59 -2.92 8.24 5.84
N VAL A 60 -3.47 9.38 5.42
CA VAL A 60 -4.77 9.88 5.93
C VAL A 60 -5.87 8.85 5.67
N SER A 61 -5.92 8.28 4.47
CA SER A 61 -6.91 7.26 4.10
C SER A 61 -6.77 5.97 4.91
N LEU A 62 -5.53 5.55 5.18
CA LEU A 62 -5.23 4.36 5.97
C LEU A 62 -5.61 4.56 7.44
N TRP A 63 -5.24 5.69 8.03
CA TRP A 63 -5.54 6.02 9.42
C TRP A 63 -7.04 6.21 9.65
N ALA A 64 -7.72 6.97 8.79
CA ALA A 64 -9.16 7.19 8.90
C ALA A 64 -9.95 5.87 8.77
N TYR A 65 -9.47 4.92 7.96
CA TYR A 65 -10.05 3.57 7.90
C TYR A 65 -9.82 2.78 9.19
N GLY A 66 -8.65 2.94 9.81
CA GLY A 66 -8.34 2.41 11.13
C GLY A 66 -9.21 2.99 12.25
N CYS A 67 -9.56 4.28 12.19
CA CYS A 67 -10.48 4.91 13.13
C CYS A 67 -11.89 4.29 13.10
N GLN A 68 -12.27 3.62 12.00
CA GLN A 68 -13.52 2.84 11.91
C GLN A 68 -13.37 1.42 12.46
N GLY A 69 -12.25 1.08 13.07
CA GLY A 69 -11.94 -0.26 13.57
C GLY A 69 -11.60 -1.26 12.46
N LYS A 70 -11.18 -0.79 11.28
CA LYS A 70 -10.99 -1.63 10.08
C LYS A 70 -9.55 -1.61 9.56
N GLY A 71 -9.21 -2.68 8.84
CA GLY A 71 -7.95 -2.80 8.09
C GLY A 71 -6.83 -3.48 8.88
N ALA A 72 -5.91 -4.11 8.13
CA ALA A 72 -4.84 -4.93 8.70
C ALA A 72 -3.96 -4.16 9.69
N VAL A 73 -3.59 -2.91 9.39
CA VAL A 73 -2.75 -2.09 10.28
C VAL A 73 -3.43 -1.82 11.62
N TYR A 74 -4.73 -1.49 11.62
CA TYR A 74 -5.50 -1.31 12.85
C TYR A 74 -5.54 -2.62 13.65
N LEU A 75 -5.93 -3.73 13.01
CA LEU A 75 -6.03 -5.03 13.68
C LEU A 75 -4.68 -5.47 14.27
N ASN A 76 -3.60 -5.29 13.50
CA ASN A 76 -2.26 -5.69 13.91
C ASN A 76 -1.71 -4.84 15.06
N THR A 77 -2.00 -3.53 15.09
CA THR A 77 -1.50 -2.62 16.13
C THR A 77 -2.33 -2.66 17.41
N THR A 78 -3.65 -2.87 17.30
CA THR A 78 -4.58 -2.80 18.44
C THR A 78 -4.90 -4.14 19.11
N GLN A 79 -4.39 -5.25 18.58
CA GLN A 79 -4.63 -6.60 19.11
C GLN A 79 -3.34 -7.40 19.25
N LYS A 80 -3.31 -8.34 20.20
CA LYS A 80 -2.20 -9.30 20.31
C LYS A 80 -2.34 -10.35 19.20
N GLN A 81 -1.23 -10.72 18.59
CA GLN A 81 -1.21 -11.69 17.51
C GLN A 81 -1.45 -13.12 18.03
N SER A 82 -2.26 -13.89 17.30
CA SER A 82 -2.63 -15.26 17.62
C SER A 82 -1.57 -16.27 17.16
N LEU A 83 -1.65 -17.53 17.60
CA LEU A 83 -0.75 -18.59 17.11
C LEU A 83 -0.84 -18.80 15.59
N TYR A 84 -2.03 -18.60 15.01
CA TYR A 84 -2.24 -18.68 13.56
C TYR A 84 -1.39 -17.64 12.82
N PHE A 85 -1.26 -16.42 13.37
CA PHE A 85 -0.40 -15.39 12.79
C PHE A 85 1.05 -15.86 12.64
N TYR A 86 1.63 -16.45 13.68
CA TYR A 86 3.02 -16.92 13.66
C TYR A 86 3.24 -18.14 12.78
N LYS A 87 2.27 -19.07 12.76
CA LYS A 87 2.39 -20.33 12.03
C LYS A 87 2.12 -20.20 10.54
N THR A 88 1.23 -19.28 10.16
CA THR A 88 0.70 -19.23 8.79
C THR A 88 0.80 -17.85 8.19
N GLN A 89 0.19 -16.83 8.81
CA GLN A 89 0.07 -15.52 8.19
C GLN A 89 1.43 -14.85 7.94
N LEU A 90 2.25 -14.66 8.97
CA LEU A 90 3.53 -13.96 8.84
C LEU A 90 4.53 -14.69 7.92
N PRO A 91 4.73 -16.02 8.01
CA PRO A 91 5.54 -16.75 7.03
C PRO A 91 5.07 -16.51 5.59
N ASN A 92 3.77 -16.65 5.32
CA ASN A 92 3.21 -16.48 3.98
C ASN A 92 3.42 -15.06 3.45
N GLU A 93 3.19 -14.05 4.28
CA GLU A 93 3.47 -12.64 3.98
C GLU A 93 4.95 -12.37 3.66
N MET A 94 5.84 -13.20 4.20
CA MET A 94 7.28 -13.13 3.97
C MET A 94 7.75 -14.05 2.82
N GLY A 95 6.85 -14.78 2.16
CA GLY A 95 7.21 -15.76 1.14
C GLY A 95 7.96 -16.99 1.70
N LYS A 96 7.74 -17.32 2.97
CA LYS A 96 8.42 -18.40 3.70
C LYS A 96 7.44 -19.49 4.11
N LYS A 97 7.91 -20.74 4.11
CA LYS A 97 7.14 -21.88 4.67
C LYS A 97 6.98 -21.81 6.19
N ARG A 98 7.97 -21.24 6.88
CA ARG A 98 8.00 -21.06 8.35
C ARG A 98 8.95 -19.94 8.75
N LEU A 99 8.73 -19.34 9.91
CA LEU A 99 9.67 -18.39 10.52
C LEU A 99 10.93 -19.11 10.99
N SER A 100 12.07 -18.42 10.93
CA SER A 100 13.25 -18.81 11.70
C SER A 100 13.01 -18.59 13.20
N ILE A 101 13.83 -19.24 14.04
CA ILE A 101 13.78 -19.08 15.49
C ILE A 101 13.99 -17.61 15.89
N TYR A 102 14.90 -16.90 15.21
CA TYR A 102 15.16 -15.49 15.44
C TYR A 102 13.93 -14.62 15.15
N GLU A 103 13.28 -14.82 13.99
CA GLU A 103 12.08 -14.06 13.61
C GLU A 103 10.93 -14.32 14.57
N ALA A 104 10.69 -15.59 14.93
CA ALA A 104 9.64 -15.96 15.85
C ALA A 104 9.86 -15.32 17.23
N ARG A 105 11.08 -15.37 17.78
CA ARG A 105 11.42 -14.75 19.09
C ARG A 105 11.30 -13.24 19.05
N THR A 106 11.78 -12.61 17.97
CA THR A 106 11.70 -11.15 17.78
C THR A 106 10.25 -10.70 17.76
N GLN A 107 9.43 -11.31 16.89
CA GLN A 107 8.02 -10.97 16.76
C GLN A 107 7.24 -11.23 18.05
N LEU A 108 7.52 -12.34 18.75
CA LEU A 108 6.87 -12.65 20.02
C LEU A 108 7.20 -11.62 21.10
N THR A 109 8.47 -11.21 21.20
CA THR A 109 8.91 -10.20 22.18
C THR A 109 8.20 -8.87 21.95
N HIS A 110 8.15 -8.40 20.70
CA HIS A 110 7.41 -7.19 20.34
C HIS A 110 5.92 -7.35 20.59
N ASN A 111 5.32 -8.48 20.23
CA ASN A 111 3.90 -8.71 20.47
C ASN A 111 3.56 -8.72 21.97
N ILE A 112 4.41 -9.25 22.85
CA ILE A 112 4.21 -9.22 24.30
C ILE A 112 4.29 -7.77 24.82
N LYS A 113 5.33 -7.03 24.41
CA LYS A 113 5.57 -5.64 24.85
C LYS A 113 4.60 -4.60 24.25
N LYS A 114 3.97 -4.92 23.12
CA LYS A 114 3.07 -4.01 22.39
C LYS A 114 1.96 -3.45 23.27
N ASP A 115 1.91 -2.14 23.42
CA ASP A 115 0.83 -1.44 24.12
C ASP A 115 -0.37 -1.23 23.17
N THR A 116 -1.31 -2.16 23.22
CA THR A 116 -2.51 -2.13 22.38
C THR A 116 -3.47 -1.00 22.76
N ASN A 117 -3.49 -0.57 24.02
CA ASN A 117 -4.39 0.51 24.47
C ASN A 117 -3.89 1.87 23.97
N SER A 118 -2.57 2.09 24.06
CA SER A 118 -1.95 3.28 23.48
C SER A 118 -2.15 3.35 21.96
N TRP A 119 -2.08 2.21 21.24
CA TRP A 119 -2.46 2.19 19.81
C TRP A 119 -3.93 2.52 19.57
N LYS A 120 -4.87 1.95 20.34
CA LYS A 120 -6.31 2.23 20.21
C LYS A 120 -6.63 3.71 20.42
N ALA A 121 -5.96 4.36 21.37
CA ALA A 121 -6.14 5.79 21.65
C ALA A 121 -5.84 6.67 20.41
N LEU A 122 -4.89 6.25 19.55
CA LEU A 122 -4.51 6.96 18.34
C LEU A 122 -5.53 6.83 17.19
N TYR A 123 -6.53 5.95 17.32
CA TYR A 123 -7.59 5.75 16.33
C TYR A 123 -8.95 6.28 16.81
N LYS A 124 -8.99 7.08 17.88
CA LYS A 124 -10.23 7.48 18.55
C LYS A 124 -11.16 8.35 17.70
N ASP A 125 -10.59 9.27 16.92
CA ASP A 125 -11.37 10.22 16.12
C ASP A 125 -10.65 10.51 14.80
N SER A 126 -11.31 10.26 13.67
CA SER A 126 -10.77 10.54 12.34
C SER A 126 -10.70 12.02 11.98
N ASN A 127 -11.27 12.91 12.80
CA ASN A 127 -11.24 14.36 12.58
C ASN A 127 -10.17 15.08 13.43
N ASP A 128 -9.38 14.33 14.21
CA ASP A 128 -8.35 14.86 15.09
C ASP A 128 -6.96 14.78 14.41
N ALA A 129 -6.46 15.94 13.96
CA ALA A 129 -5.15 16.03 13.30
C ALA A 129 -3.99 15.66 14.23
N ASP A 130 -4.09 15.91 15.53
CA ASP A 130 -3.01 15.62 16.48
C ASP A 130 -2.89 14.11 16.74
N LEU A 131 -4.02 13.40 16.81
CA LEU A 131 -4.01 11.94 16.86
C LEU A 131 -3.44 11.33 15.59
N PHE A 132 -3.77 11.87 14.41
CA PHE A 132 -3.16 11.45 13.16
C PHE A 132 -1.64 11.65 13.16
N ARG A 133 -1.15 12.82 13.56
CA ARG A 133 0.28 13.14 13.60
C ARG A 133 1.03 12.19 14.54
N LYS A 134 0.50 11.96 15.75
CA LYS A 134 1.06 11.00 16.71
C LYS A 134 1.05 9.58 16.17
N TRP A 135 -0.04 9.18 15.52
CA TRP A 135 -0.15 7.89 14.85
C TRP A 135 0.91 7.71 13.77
N LEU A 136 1.08 8.71 12.90
CA LEU A 136 2.01 8.65 11.78
C LEU A 136 3.47 8.56 12.25
N LYS A 137 3.86 9.39 13.22
CA LYS A 137 5.18 9.34 13.85
C LYS A 137 5.47 7.98 14.45
N ARG A 138 4.48 7.40 15.15
CA ARG A 138 4.60 6.06 15.73
C ARG A 138 4.74 4.98 14.65
N LEU A 139 3.86 5.00 13.65
CA LEU A 139 3.84 4.04 12.55
C LEU A 139 5.17 3.99 11.78
N LEU A 140 5.80 5.14 11.56
CA LEU A 140 7.04 5.25 10.76
C LEU A 140 8.32 5.20 11.58
N SER A 141 8.23 4.94 12.88
CA SER A 141 9.39 4.81 13.75
C SER A 141 9.98 3.39 13.74
N GLU A 142 11.27 3.30 14.03
CA GLU A 142 11.97 2.01 14.17
C GLU A 142 11.45 1.18 15.36
N GLU A 143 11.00 1.84 16.42
CA GLU A 143 10.56 1.19 17.66
C GLU A 143 9.32 0.30 17.42
N TYR A 144 8.40 0.74 16.57
CA TYR A 144 7.10 0.12 16.38
C TYR A 144 6.94 -0.65 15.07
N LYS A 145 7.99 -0.81 14.26
CA LYS A 145 7.92 -1.47 12.95
C LYS A 145 7.40 -2.92 12.97
N PHE A 146 7.56 -3.63 14.08
CA PHE A 146 7.05 -5.00 14.26
C PHE A 146 5.57 -5.06 14.65
N ASP A 147 4.94 -3.93 14.98
CA ASP A 147 3.52 -3.88 15.34
C ASP A 147 2.61 -3.85 14.11
N ILE A 148 3.12 -3.38 12.97
CA ILE A 148 2.37 -3.16 11.73
C ILE A 148 1.93 -4.49 11.08
N GLY A 149 2.73 -5.54 11.26
CA GLY A 149 2.54 -6.84 10.62
C GLY A 149 3.07 -6.87 9.18
N GLU A 150 2.49 -7.73 8.34
CA GLU A 150 2.82 -7.92 6.92
C GLU A 150 4.29 -8.35 6.63
N GLY A 151 5.12 -8.52 7.65
CA GLY A 151 6.56 -8.74 7.53
C GLY A 151 7.39 -7.45 7.51
N TYR A 152 6.77 -6.26 7.55
CA TYR A 152 7.45 -4.98 7.36
C TYR A 152 8.72 -4.83 8.21
N GLY A 153 8.63 -5.03 9.54
CA GLY A 153 9.76 -4.87 10.44
C GLY A 153 10.96 -5.80 10.19
N PHE A 154 10.77 -6.89 9.44
CA PHE A 154 11.84 -7.80 9.02
C PHE A 154 12.47 -7.43 7.68
N SER A 155 11.84 -6.55 6.90
CA SER A 155 12.42 -6.09 5.64
C SER A 155 13.52 -5.06 5.91
N PRO A 156 14.66 -5.12 5.20
CA PRO A 156 15.67 -4.06 5.21
C PRO A 156 15.10 -2.68 4.85
N ILE A 157 14.00 -2.63 4.10
CA ILE A 157 13.31 -1.39 3.72
C ILE A 157 12.85 -0.62 4.96
N SER A 158 12.39 -1.32 6.01
CA SER A 158 11.79 -0.69 7.19
C SER A 158 12.72 0.24 7.96
N THR A 159 14.04 0.10 7.79
CA THR A 159 15.04 0.91 8.49
C THR A 159 15.18 2.33 7.90
N SER A 160 14.80 2.51 6.64
CA SER A 160 15.08 3.72 5.87
C SER A 160 13.86 4.29 5.18
N HIS A 161 12.89 3.45 4.82
CA HIS A 161 11.69 3.83 4.10
C HIS A 161 10.44 3.43 4.87
N GLY A 162 9.32 4.05 4.50
CA GLY A 162 8.04 3.85 5.14
C GLY A 162 7.24 2.67 4.59
N LEU A 163 6.05 2.51 5.16
CA LEU A 163 5.17 1.38 4.89
C LEU A 163 4.67 1.35 3.45
N MET A 164 4.48 2.51 2.81
CA MET A 164 3.94 2.58 1.45
C MET A 164 4.98 2.14 0.42
N THR A 165 6.21 2.62 0.55
CA THR A 165 7.35 2.18 -0.25
C THR A 165 7.57 0.68 -0.09
N TYR A 166 7.53 0.17 1.15
CA TYR A 166 7.61 -1.27 1.38
C TYR A 166 6.52 -2.05 0.65
N ARG A 167 5.25 -1.63 0.75
CA ARG A 167 4.13 -2.30 0.06
C ARG A 167 4.27 -2.27 -1.46
N MET A 168 4.67 -1.12 -2.00
CA MET A 168 4.94 -0.97 -3.44
C MET A 168 6.03 -1.95 -3.88
N LEU A 169 7.17 -1.98 -3.19
CA LEU A 169 8.27 -2.88 -3.55
C LEU A 169 7.89 -4.35 -3.37
N LYS A 170 7.17 -4.70 -2.30
CA LYS A 170 6.73 -6.08 -2.04
C LYS A 170 5.79 -6.61 -3.12
N LEU A 171 4.83 -5.79 -3.55
CA LEU A 171 3.77 -6.25 -4.46
C LEU A 171 4.09 -6.03 -5.94
N LEU A 172 4.85 -4.99 -6.27
CA LEU A 172 5.07 -4.56 -7.66
C LEU A 172 6.47 -4.93 -8.20
N THR A 173 7.25 -5.71 -7.45
CA THR A 173 8.49 -6.31 -7.97
C THR A 173 8.29 -7.78 -8.34
N HIS A 174 9.13 -8.26 -9.26
CA HIS A 174 9.09 -9.61 -9.81
C HIS A 174 8.98 -10.67 -8.71
N HIS A 175 8.20 -11.73 -8.92
CA HIS A 175 7.87 -12.71 -7.88
C HIS A 175 9.12 -13.40 -7.26
N THR A 176 10.21 -13.47 -8.02
CA THR A 176 11.52 -13.97 -7.59
C THR A 176 12.31 -12.99 -6.70
N THR A 177 11.95 -11.71 -6.69
CA THR A 177 12.58 -10.68 -5.88
C THR A 177 12.18 -10.85 -4.41
N ASN A 178 13.16 -11.05 -3.53
CA ASN A 178 12.91 -11.20 -2.09
C ASN A 178 13.21 -9.88 -1.35
N VAL A 179 12.16 -9.14 -1.00
CA VAL A 179 12.28 -7.86 -0.25
C VAL A 179 12.74 -8.00 1.19
N TYR A 180 13.06 -9.22 1.64
CA TYR A 180 13.65 -9.51 2.95
C TYR A 180 15.13 -9.89 2.86
N ASP A 181 15.67 -10.05 1.64
CA ASP A 181 17.09 -10.37 1.44
C ASP A 181 17.94 -9.09 1.45
N LYS A 182 18.63 -8.85 2.56
CA LYS A 182 19.55 -7.71 2.68
C LYS A 182 20.65 -7.73 1.62
N LYS A 183 21.19 -8.90 1.28
CA LYS A 183 22.27 -9.01 0.29
C LYS A 183 21.82 -8.57 -1.10
N LEU A 184 20.53 -8.76 -1.42
CA LEU A 184 19.96 -8.28 -2.65
C LEU A 184 19.95 -6.75 -2.69
N PHE A 185 19.56 -6.07 -1.60
CA PHE A 185 19.60 -4.61 -1.54
C PHE A 185 21.03 -4.06 -1.58
N ASP A 186 21.98 -4.73 -0.93
CA ASP A 186 23.40 -4.30 -0.91
C ASP A 186 24.05 -4.30 -2.32
N GLN A 187 23.44 -4.97 -3.32
CA GLN A 187 23.89 -4.94 -4.72
C GLN A 187 23.51 -3.66 -5.46
N TYR A 188 22.56 -2.87 -4.94
CA TYR A 188 22.06 -1.67 -5.58
C TYR A 188 22.57 -0.44 -4.83
N LYS A 189 22.98 0.59 -5.59
CA LYS A 189 23.44 1.86 -5.00
C LYS A 189 22.28 2.60 -4.33
N THR A 190 21.09 2.54 -4.92
CA THR A 190 19.89 3.19 -4.40
C THR A 190 18.67 2.28 -4.48
N ILE A 191 17.65 2.58 -3.67
CA ILE A 191 16.34 1.92 -3.75
C ILE A 191 15.66 2.12 -5.12
N ARG A 192 15.98 3.23 -5.80
CA ARG A 192 15.47 3.54 -7.14
C ARG A 192 16.10 2.62 -8.19
N ASP A 193 17.38 2.30 -8.07
CA ASP A 193 18.04 1.32 -8.95
C ASP A 193 17.43 -0.07 -8.76
N PHE A 194 17.18 -0.45 -7.51
CA PHE A 194 16.46 -1.68 -7.18
C PHE A 194 15.08 -1.73 -7.85
N TRP A 195 14.29 -0.66 -7.71
CA TRP A 195 12.97 -0.54 -8.36
C TRP A 195 13.07 -0.68 -9.88
N ASN A 196 13.92 0.12 -10.52
CA ASN A 196 14.05 0.14 -11.98
C ASN A 196 14.43 -1.23 -12.55
N LYS A 197 15.24 -2.00 -11.81
CA LYS A 197 15.68 -3.33 -12.25
C LYS A 197 14.65 -4.44 -11.98
N ASN A 198 13.84 -4.31 -10.93
CA ASN A 198 12.99 -5.41 -10.44
C ASN A 198 11.48 -5.16 -10.61
N LYS A 199 11.03 -3.99 -11.06
CA LYS A 199 9.60 -3.71 -11.26
C LYS A 199 8.96 -4.75 -12.20
N ASN A 200 7.78 -5.22 -11.84
CA ASN A 200 6.99 -6.18 -12.63
C ASN A 200 5.59 -5.61 -12.91
N THR A 201 5.56 -4.35 -13.34
CA THR A 201 4.34 -3.64 -13.73
C THR A 201 4.60 -2.86 -15.01
N ASP A 202 3.66 -2.94 -15.95
CA ASP A 202 3.70 -2.26 -17.24
C ASP A 202 3.08 -0.87 -17.13
N PHE A 203 2.00 -0.74 -16.36
CA PHE A 203 1.31 0.53 -16.14
C PHE A 203 0.89 0.70 -14.68
N ILE A 204 0.94 1.94 -14.18
CA ILE A 204 0.54 2.29 -12.81
C ILE A 204 -0.53 3.39 -12.89
N VAL A 205 -1.74 3.04 -12.46
CA VAL A 205 -2.88 3.95 -12.35
C VAL A 205 -2.74 4.79 -11.09
N ARG A 206 -2.72 6.13 -11.23
CA ARG A 206 -2.71 7.04 -10.09
C ARG A 206 -4.13 7.31 -9.62
N ASN A 207 -4.37 7.22 -8.33
CA ASN A 207 -5.69 7.40 -7.75
C ASN A 207 -6.26 8.82 -7.98
N GLU A 208 -5.40 9.81 -8.21
CA GLU A 208 -5.75 11.22 -8.48
C GLU A 208 -6.17 11.45 -9.94
N HIS A 209 -5.80 10.53 -10.83
CA HIS A 209 -6.12 10.55 -12.26
C HIS A 209 -6.75 9.23 -12.69
N LEU A 210 -7.54 8.62 -11.79
CA LEU A 210 -7.91 7.21 -11.88
C LEU A 210 -8.63 6.89 -13.19
N GLU A 211 -9.58 7.74 -13.57
CA GLU A 211 -10.41 7.62 -14.75
C GLU A 211 -9.58 7.61 -16.04
N SER A 212 -8.74 8.63 -16.21
CA SER A 212 -7.86 8.77 -17.37
C SER A 212 -6.75 7.72 -17.40
N ASP A 213 -6.14 7.43 -16.26
CA ASP A 213 -5.04 6.47 -16.19
C ASP A 213 -5.56 5.04 -16.43
N LEU A 214 -6.76 4.69 -15.94
CA LEU A 214 -7.37 3.38 -16.20
C LEU A 214 -7.77 3.22 -17.66
N ALA A 215 -8.42 4.22 -18.27
CA ALA A 215 -8.77 4.18 -19.69
C ALA A 215 -7.52 4.00 -20.57
N ARG A 216 -6.44 4.72 -20.25
CA ARG A 216 -5.15 4.59 -20.92
C ARG A 216 -4.51 3.21 -20.74
N ALA A 217 -4.56 2.66 -19.52
CA ALA A 217 -4.02 1.33 -19.26
C ALA A 217 -4.74 0.24 -20.08
N LEU A 218 -6.07 0.35 -20.22
CA LEU A 218 -6.88 -0.56 -21.04
C LEU A 218 -6.52 -0.48 -22.52
N GLU A 219 -6.38 0.74 -23.06
CA GLU A 219 -5.94 0.97 -24.43
C GLU A 219 -4.56 0.34 -24.69
N LEU A 220 -3.58 0.57 -23.80
CA LEU A 220 -2.24 -0.01 -23.90
C LEU A 220 -2.23 -1.55 -23.75
N SER A 221 -3.29 -2.12 -23.18
CA SER A 221 -3.49 -3.57 -23.03
C SER A 221 -4.18 -4.21 -24.25
N ASN A 222 -4.32 -3.50 -25.37
CA ASN A 222 -5.04 -3.94 -26.58
C ASN A 222 -6.53 -4.23 -26.34
N TYR A 223 -7.16 -3.45 -25.47
CA TYR A 223 -8.62 -3.31 -25.43
C TYR A 223 -9.06 -2.13 -26.28
N GLN A 224 -10.38 -1.85 -26.31
CA GLN A 224 -10.97 -0.75 -27.09
C GLN A 224 -10.28 0.61 -26.83
N PRO A 225 -10.35 1.55 -27.79
CA PRO A 225 -9.72 2.86 -27.67
C PRO A 225 -10.15 3.62 -26.41
N MET A 226 -9.28 4.50 -25.92
CA MET A 226 -9.49 5.27 -24.69
C MET A 226 -10.86 5.96 -24.64
N GLU A 227 -11.31 6.55 -25.75
CA GLU A 227 -12.57 7.31 -25.86
C GLU A 227 -13.82 6.47 -25.51
N TYR A 228 -13.83 5.19 -25.90
CA TYR A 228 -14.94 4.27 -25.60
C TYR A 228 -15.07 4.03 -24.10
N TYR A 229 -13.94 3.78 -23.44
CA TYR A 229 -13.92 3.54 -22.01
C TYR A 229 -14.06 4.81 -21.20
N PHE A 230 -13.49 5.92 -21.64
CA PHE A 230 -13.49 7.17 -20.86
C PHE A 230 -14.91 7.63 -20.55
N LYS A 231 -15.80 7.65 -21.55
CA LYS A 231 -17.21 8.02 -21.36
C LYS A 231 -17.94 7.06 -20.40
N THR A 232 -17.62 5.77 -20.47
CA THR A 232 -18.23 4.74 -19.62
C THR A 232 -17.71 4.80 -18.18
N ILE A 233 -16.41 5.03 -18.02
CA ILE A 233 -15.71 5.14 -16.73
C ILE A 233 -16.13 6.44 -16.04
N GLU A 234 -16.10 7.58 -16.73
CA GLU A 234 -16.47 8.90 -16.20
C GLU A 234 -17.89 8.90 -15.62
N ASN A 235 -18.86 8.34 -16.36
CA ASN A 235 -20.24 8.23 -15.89
C ASN A 235 -20.37 7.42 -14.59
N LYS A 236 -19.59 6.34 -14.43
CA LYS A 236 -19.58 5.52 -13.21
C LYS A 236 -18.86 6.20 -12.04
N PHE A 237 -17.85 7.01 -12.35
CA PHE A 237 -17.09 7.75 -11.36
C PHE A 237 -17.89 8.90 -10.73
N GLN A 238 -18.80 9.51 -11.48
CA GLN A 238 -19.75 10.48 -10.91
C GLN A 238 -20.70 9.84 -9.87
N GLN A 239 -20.88 8.52 -9.90
CA GLN A 239 -21.71 7.76 -8.95
C GLN A 239 -20.95 7.25 -7.71
N ARG A 240 -19.76 7.82 -7.39
CA ARG A 240 -18.91 7.41 -6.26
C ARG A 240 -19.72 7.23 -4.97
N THR A 241 -19.89 5.98 -4.56
CA THR A 241 -20.68 5.58 -3.38
C THR A 241 -19.94 5.76 -2.05
N ASN A 242 -18.65 6.11 -2.07
CA ASN A 242 -17.78 6.17 -0.89
C ASN A 242 -16.74 7.30 -0.93
N SER A 243 -17.14 8.53 -1.24
CA SER A 243 -16.31 9.69 -0.86
C SER A 243 -16.39 9.83 0.67
N SER A 244 -15.44 9.27 1.41
CA SER A 244 -15.36 9.46 2.85
C SER A 244 -15.37 10.95 3.17
N LYS A 245 -16.21 11.39 4.13
CA LYS A 245 -16.29 12.77 4.65
C LYS A 245 -15.03 13.20 5.44
N ARG A 246 -13.84 12.83 4.96
CA ARG A 246 -12.56 13.20 5.58
C ARG A 246 -12.09 14.53 5.02
N LYS A 247 -11.36 15.28 5.84
CA LYS A 247 -10.72 16.53 5.40
C LYS A 247 -9.56 16.24 4.44
N THR A 248 -9.08 17.27 3.75
CA THR A 248 -7.92 17.19 2.86
C THR A 248 -6.64 16.91 3.67
N ALA A 249 -5.57 16.49 3.00
CA ALA A 249 -4.29 16.23 3.65
C ALA A 249 -3.77 17.48 4.41
N ASP A 250 -4.00 18.68 3.86
CA ASP A 250 -3.59 19.97 4.44
C ASP A 250 -4.03 20.18 5.89
N PHE A 251 -5.21 19.65 6.27
CA PHE A 251 -5.73 19.71 7.63
C PHE A 251 -4.94 18.83 8.61
N TYR A 252 -4.52 17.64 8.17
CA TYR A 252 -3.95 16.62 9.07
C TYR A 252 -2.45 16.80 9.29
N TYR A 253 -1.76 17.34 8.32
CA TYR A 253 -0.31 17.44 8.34
C TYR A 253 0.17 18.71 9.04
N ASP A 254 1.34 18.62 9.65
CA ASP A 254 2.19 19.74 10.04
C ASP A 254 3.53 19.62 9.31
N GLN A 255 4.41 20.62 9.43
CA GLN A 255 5.68 20.60 8.69
C GLN A 255 6.56 19.40 9.09
N GLU A 256 6.54 18.98 10.36
CA GLU A 256 7.34 17.86 10.84
C GLU A 256 6.89 16.54 10.21
N THR A 257 5.58 16.28 10.18
CA THR A 257 4.99 15.08 9.59
C THR A 257 5.04 15.09 8.06
N ILE A 258 5.01 16.26 7.42
CA ILE A 258 5.32 16.40 6.00
C ILE A 258 6.74 15.93 5.73
N ASN A 259 7.72 16.46 6.46
CA ASN A 259 9.13 16.11 6.30
C ASN A 259 9.36 14.62 6.56
N LEU A 260 8.66 14.04 7.54
CA LEU A 260 8.72 12.62 7.83
C LEU A 260 8.27 11.77 6.64
N VAL A 261 7.13 12.09 6.03
CA VAL A 261 6.64 11.38 4.83
C VAL A 261 7.56 11.63 3.64
N GLN A 262 8.02 12.86 3.44
CA GLN A 262 8.97 13.22 2.39
C GLN A 262 10.23 12.34 2.45
N CYS A 263 10.76 12.13 3.64
CA CYS A 263 11.93 11.29 3.87
C CYS A 263 11.61 9.80 3.70
N LYS A 264 10.58 9.29 4.37
CA LYS A 264 10.27 7.86 4.40
C LYS A 264 9.69 7.34 3.08
N GLU A 265 9.00 8.17 2.30
CA GLU A 265 8.34 7.78 1.04
C GLU A 265 8.98 8.43 -0.19
N GLN A 266 10.24 8.87 -0.08
CA GLN A 266 10.95 9.58 -1.13
C GLN A 266 10.88 8.86 -2.49
N LEU A 267 11.02 7.53 -2.51
CA LEU A 267 10.96 6.76 -3.75
C LEU A 267 9.63 6.97 -4.49
N ILE A 268 8.49 6.87 -3.81
CA ILE A 268 7.16 7.06 -4.42
C ILE A 268 7.02 8.51 -4.87
N ILE A 269 7.39 9.46 -4.02
CA ILE A 269 7.29 10.89 -4.31
C ILE A 269 8.06 11.22 -5.59
N ASP A 270 9.32 10.80 -5.68
CA ASP A 270 10.19 11.10 -6.81
C ASP A 270 9.79 10.36 -8.09
N LEU A 271 9.22 9.15 -7.99
CA LEU A 271 8.79 8.38 -9.15
C LEU A 271 7.56 8.98 -9.83
N PHE A 272 6.64 9.56 -9.05
CA PHE A 272 5.35 10.02 -9.56
C PHE A 272 5.18 11.54 -9.52
N GLY A 273 6.19 12.27 -9.05
CA GLY A 273 6.19 13.73 -9.00
C GLY A 273 5.16 14.30 -8.02
N TYR A 274 4.91 13.62 -6.91
CA TYR A 274 3.95 14.10 -5.92
C TYR A 274 4.48 15.32 -5.19
N THR A 275 3.61 16.30 -4.97
CA THR A 275 3.89 17.49 -4.17
C THR A 275 3.34 17.33 -2.76
N SER A 276 4.06 17.87 -1.78
CA SER A 276 3.62 17.87 -0.39
C SER A 276 2.38 18.74 -0.21
N PRO A 277 1.51 18.43 0.77
CA PRO A 277 0.42 19.32 1.17
C PRO A 277 0.97 20.63 1.73
N THR A 278 0.12 21.66 1.74
CA THR A 278 0.44 22.94 2.39
C THR A 278 -0.34 22.99 3.70
N PRO A 279 0.30 22.97 4.87
CA PRO A 279 -0.41 23.02 6.14
C PRO A 279 -1.38 24.19 6.19
N GLU A 280 -2.62 23.95 6.66
CA GLU A 280 -3.55 25.04 6.95
C GLU A 280 -2.91 25.97 8.00
N VAL A 281 -2.78 27.25 7.65
CA VAL A 281 -2.34 28.27 8.60
C VAL A 281 -3.51 28.53 9.55
N ASN A 282 -3.42 27.99 10.76
CA ASN A 282 -4.36 28.31 11.84
C ASN A 282 -4.07 29.69 12.43
#